data_AF-A0A838UHL2-F1
#
_entry.id   AF-A0A838UHL2-F1
#
_cell.length_a   1.000
_cell.length_b   1.000
_cell.length_c   1.000
_cell.angle_alpha   90.00
_cell.angle_beta   90.00
_cell.angle_gamma   90.00
#
_symmetry.space_group_name_H-M   'P 1'
#
loop_
_entity.id
_entity.type
_entity.pdbx_description
1 polymer ?
#
loop_
_entity_poly.entity_id
_entity_poly.type
_entity_poly.pdbx_seq_one_letter_code
_entity_poly.pdbx_strand_id
1 'polypeptide(L)' 'LHYCVDNIKNAAPLTSTYALSAATAPYISALAALGVEAALAADPGFAEGLNVKSGRVVHKAAAHSLGMD' A
#
# COMPACT_ATOMS: atom_id res chain seq x y z
N LEU A 1 -27.42 19.05 -0.56
CA LEU A 1 -26.62 18.51 -1.69
C LEU A 1 -25.56 17.59 -1.10
N HIS A 2 -25.48 16.32 -1.52
CA HIS A 2 -24.44 15.38 -1.10
C HIS A 2 -23.54 15.07 -2.32
N TYR A 3 -22.23 15.24 -2.19
CA TYR A 3 -21.24 14.90 -3.22
C TYR A 3 -20.26 13.86 -2.66
N CYS A 4 -20.48 12.59 -3.01
CA CYS A 4 -19.77 11.44 -2.46
C CYS A 4 -19.07 10.64 -3.58
N VAL A 5 -18.41 11.34 -4.51
CA VAL A 5 -17.64 10.69 -5.58
C VAL A 5 -16.36 10.11 -4.98
N ASP A 6 -16.17 8.80 -5.11
CA ASP A 6 -14.94 8.14 -4.72
C ASP A 6 -13.87 8.29 -5.81
N ASN A 7 -12.61 8.05 -5.47
CA ASN A 7 -11.48 8.09 -6.41
C ASN A 7 -11.38 9.42 -7.19
N ILE A 8 -11.68 10.55 -6.55
CA ILE A 8 -11.64 11.90 -7.14
C ILE A 8 -10.31 12.21 -7.86
N LYS A 9 -9.20 11.60 -7.39
CA LYS A 9 -7.87 11.70 -8.02
C LYS A 9 -7.87 11.27 -9.51
N ASN A 10 -8.84 10.46 -9.95
CA ASN A 10 -9.02 10.09 -11.36
C ASN A 10 -9.49 11.27 -12.23
N ALA A 11 -10.03 12.34 -11.65
CA ALA A 11 -10.40 13.55 -12.39
C ALA A 11 -9.16 14.35 -12.85
N ALA A 12 -7.98 14.10 -12.27
CA ALA A 12 -6.71 14.72 -12.65
C ALA A 12 -5.62 13.64 -12.79
N PRO A 13 -5.73 12.72 -13.77
CA PRO A 13 -4.93 11.50 -13.83
C PRO A 13 -3.43 11.77 -14.03
N LEU A 14 -3.06 12.81 -14.79
CA LEU A 14 -1.65 13.16 -15.00
C LEU A 14 -0.99 13.57 -13.68
N THR A 15 -1.63 14.49 -12.95
CA THR A 15 -1.13 14.98 -11.66
C THR A 15 -1.11 13.88 -10.61
N SER A 16 -2.20 13.10 -10.49
CA SER A 16 -2.30 12.05 -9.47
C SER A 16 -1.35 10.89 -9.73
N THR A 17 -1.10 10.54 -11.00
CA THR A 17 -0.09 9.54 -11.37
C THR A 17 1.30 9.99 -10.96
N TYR A 18 1.72 11.21 -11.34
CA TYR A 18 3.06 11.70 -10.93
C TYR A 18 3.22 11.75 -9.42
N ALA A 19 2.20 12.22 -8.69
CA ALA A 19 2.24 12.28 -7.23
C ALA A 19 2.34 10.88 -6.59
N LEU A 20 1.53 9.92 -7.05
CA LEU A 20 1.55 8.55 -6.54
C LEU A 20 2.87 7.84 -6.88
N SER A 21 3.34 7.97 -8.12
CA SER A 21 4.61 7.37 -8.55
C SER A 21 5.79 7.92 -7.76
N ALA A 22 5.87 9.24 -7.54
CA ALA A 22 6.94 9.84 -6.74
C ALA A 22 6.94 9.32 -5.28
N ALA A 23 5.75 9.19 -4.67
CA ALA A 23 5.62 8.68 -3.30
C ALA A 23 5.94 7.18 -3.16
N THR A 24 5.67 6.39 -4.21
CA THR A 24 5.85 4.94 -4.18
C THR A 24 7.21 4.46 -4.71
N ALA A 25 7.91 5.29 -5.48
CA ALA A 25 9.18 4.95 -6.11
C ALA A 25 10.23 4.38 -5.13
N PRO A 26 10.45 4.94 -3.92
CA PRO A 26 11.45 4.40 -2.99
C PRO A 26 11.18 2.96 -2.57
N TYR A 27 9.91 2.62 -2.28
CA TYR A 27 9.51 1.27 -1.87
C TYR A 27 9.64 0.27 -3.01
N ILE A 28 9.28 0.68 -4.24
CA ILE A 28 9.43 -0.15 -5.44
C ILE A 28 10.91 -0.46 -5.69
N SER A 29 11.78 0.54 -5.61
CA SER A 29 13.23 0.36 -5.76
C SER A 29 13.81 -0.57 -4.68
N ALA A 30 13.39 -0.41 -3.42
CA ALA A 30 13.82 -1.27 -2.32
C ALA A 30 13.39 -2.73 -2.53
N LEU A 31 12.15 -2.97 -2.92
CA LEU A 31 11.64 -4.30 -3.27
C LEU A 31 12.44 -4.94 -4.41
N ALA A 32 12.70 -4.17 -5.47
CA ALA A 32 13.43 -4.68 -6.63
C ALA A 32 14.90 -5.03 -6.30
N ALA A 33 15.53 -4.27 -5.41
CA ALA A 33 16.94 -4.47 -5.05
C ALA A 33 17.14 -5.54 -3.97
N LEU A 34 16.26 -5.60 -2.97
CA LEU A 34 16.46 -6.41 -1.75
C LEU A 34 15.58 -7.66 -1.70
N GLY A 35 14.51 -7.71 -2.49
CA GLY A 35 13.44 -8.68 -2.30
C GLY A 35 12.52 -8.31 -1.13
N VAL A 36 11.44 -9.07 -0.96
CA VAL A 36 10.33 -8.72 -0.05
C VAL A 36 10.76 -8.69 1.41
N GLU A 37 11.39 -9.76 1.88
CA GLU A 37 11.73 -9.95 3.30
C GLU A 37 12.72 -8.89 3.79
N ALA A 38 13.77 -8.65 3.02
CA ALA A 38 14.81 -7.69 3.38
C ALA A 38 14.31 -6.24 3.23
N ALA A 39 13.48 -5.94 2.23
CA ALA A 39 12.89 -4.60 2.08
C ALA A 39 11.96 -4.24 3.24
N LEU A 40 11.11 -5.19 3.68
CA LEU A 40 10.22 -4.98 4.83
C LEU A 40 11.02 -4.89 6.15
N ALA A 41 12.09 -5.66 6.31
CA ALA A 41 12.94 -5.57 7.49
C ALA A 41 13.73 -4.25 7.58
N ALA A 42 14.06 -3.65 6.43
CA ALA A 42 14.82 -2.41 6.35
C ALA A 42 14.00 -1.15 6.67
N ASP A 43 12.67 -1.20 6.52
CA ASP A 43 11.76 -0.07 6.76
C ASP A 43 10.51 -0.54 7.54
N PRO A 44 10.43 -0.25 8.85
CA PRO A 44 9.27 -0.58 9.66
C PRO A 44 7.97 0.06 9.16
N GLY A 45 8.04 1.28 8.60
CA GLY A 45 6.87 1.95 8.04
C GLY A 45 6.34 1.24 6.80
N PHE A 46 7.24 0.68 5.98
CA PHE A 46 6.84 -0.16 4.87
C PHE A 46 6.28 -1.52 5.33
N ALA A 47 6.83 -2.08 6.40
CA ALA A 47 6.35 -3.34 7.00
C ALA A 47 4.88 -3.25 7.47
N GLU A 48 4.46 -2.10 8.01
CA GLU A 48 3.05 -1.87 8.41
C GLU A 48 2.07 -1.96 7.22
N GLY A 49 2.55 -1.79 5.98
CA GLY A 49 1.74 -1.94 4.76
C GLY A 49 1.46 -3.40 4.36
N LEU A 50 2.12 -4.39 4.98
CA LEU A 50 1.97 -5.79 4.61
C LEU A 50 0.60 -6.34 5.02
N ASN A 51 -0.22 -6.72 4.03
CA ASN A 51 -1.56 -7.23 4.26
C ASN A 51 -1.64 -8.76 4.31
N VAL A 52 -0.96 -9.45 3.40
CA VAL A 52 -1.02 -10.92 3.26
C VAL A 52 0.39 -11.49 3.12
N LYS A 53 0.66 -12.58 3.84
CA LYS A 53 1.90 -13.35 3.70
C LYS A 53 1.61 -14.84 3.80
N SER A 54 2.14 -15.62 2.86
CA SER A 54 2.02 -17.09 2.85
C SER A 54 0.57 -17.57 2.98
N GLY A 55 -0.38 -16.91 2.29
CA GLY A 55 -1.80 -17.27 2.30
C GLY A 55 -2.59 -16.82 3.53
N ARG A 56 -2.00 -16.06 4.46
CA ARG A 56 -2.68 -15.54 5.66
C ARG A 56 -2.74 -14.02 5.65
N VAL A 57 -3.87 -13.47 6.09
CA VAL A 57 -4.00 -12.04 6.39
C VAL A 57 -3.20 -11.74 7.67
N VAL A 58 -2.22 -10.84 7.58
CA VAL A 58 -1.34 -10.48 8.70
C VAL A 58 -1.62 -9.07 9.21
N HIS A 59 -2.33 -8.24 8.44
CA HIS A 59 -2.75 -6.90 8.87
C HIS A 59 -4.02 -6.98 9.71
N LYS A 60 -3.88 -6.66 11.00
CA LYS A 60 -4.95 -6.85 12.01
C LYS A 60 -6.27 -6.18 11.65
N ALA A 61 -6.24 -4.94 11.17
CA ALA A 61 -7.47 -4.23 10.84
C ALA A 61 -8.21 -4.87 9.65
N ALA A 62 -7.46 -5.44 8.69
CA ALA A 62 -8.07 -6.12 7.55
C ALA A 62 -8.68 -7.47 7.97
N ALA A 63 -8.00 -8.22 8.83
CA ALA A 63 -8.52 -9.48 9.39
C ALA A 63 -9.84 -9.24 10.14
N HIS A 64 -9.86 -8.26 11.05
CA HIS A 64 -11.05 -7.92 11.83
C HIS A 64 -12.22 -7.47 10.96
N SER A 65 -11.98 -6.57 9.98
CA SER A 65 -13.03 -6.10 9.06
C SER A 65 -13.63 -7.20 8.19
N LEU A 66 -12.91 -8.30 7.98
CA LEU A 66 -13.36 -9.45 7.20
C LEU A 66 -13.85 -10.63 8.08
N GLY A 67 -13.82 -10.50 9.41
CA GLY A 67 -14.18 -11.58 10.33
C GLY A 67 -13.21 -12.77 10.32
N MET A 68 -11.92 -12.50 10.07
CA MET A 68 -10.86 -13.50 9.90
C MET A 68 -9.84 -13.50 11.05
N ASP A 69 -10.24 -13.02 12.23
CA ASP A 69 -9.40 -12.96 13.45
C ASP A 69 -9.00 -14.35 13.99
#